data_AF-A0A0K8UNR9-F1
#
_entry.id   AF-A0A0K8UNR9-F1
#
_cell.length_a   1.000
_cell.length_b   1.000
_cell.length_c   1.000
_cell.angle_alpha   90.00
_cell.angle_beta   90.00
_cell.angle_gamma   90.00
#
_symmetry.space_group_name_H-M   'P 1'
#
loop_
_entity.id
_entity.type
_entity.pdbx_description
1 polymer ?
#
loop_
_entity_poly.entity_id
_entity_poly.type
_entity_poly.pdbx_seq_one_letter_code
_entity_poly.pdbx_strand_id
1 'polypeptide(L)'
;RDHYETMPVIIARPSIVSPSAYEPVPGWVDNLNGPTGLLVGAGKGVIRSMLIDTRFKSEVIPVDYAINGLIVMPYEFNRQPTRPASVPIYNITAAEHRKMQWGEAIEMGKKIGYEYPMELCLWYPDGCITTNRLHHQINVILFHWLPAYFIDFILFLLGQKRL
;
A
#
# COMPACT_ATOMS: atom_id res chain seq x y z
N ARG A 1 9.30 -28.72 1.69
CA ARG A 1 9.75 -28.99 3.08
C ARG A 1 10.79 -30.10 3.11
N ASP A 2 10.80 -30.94 2.08
CA ASP A 2 11.52 -32.22 1.97
C ASP A 2 13.04 -32.07 1.77
N HIS A 3 13.53 -30.85 1.50
CA HIS A 3 14.96 -30.55 1.32
C HIS A 3 15.53 -29.62 2.41
N TYR A 4 14.78 -29.37 3.49
CA TYR A 4 15.27 -28.50 4.57
C TYR A 4 16.49 -29.10 5.27
N GLU A 5 16.61 -30.43 5.33
CA GLU A 5 17.77 -31.10 5.91
C GLU A 5 19.06 -30.85 5.11
N THR A 6 18.95 -30.67 3.78
CA THR A 6 20.10 -30.53 2.88
C THR A 6 20.43 -29.08 2.51
N MET A 7 19.51 -28.13 2.70
CA MET A 7 19.70 -26.74 2.30
C MET A 7 19.27 -25.76 3.39
N PRO A 8 20.07 -24.75 3.77
CA PRO A 8 19.65 -23.68 4.68
C PRO A 8 18.51 -22.87 4.03
N VAL A 9 17.31 -22.95 4.62
CA VAL A 9 16.12 -22.23 4.12
C VAL A 9 15.48 -21.47 5.26
N ILE A 10 15.16 -20.21 5.01
CA ILE A 10 14.34 -19.37 5.88
C ILE A 10 13.23 -18.73 5.05
N ILE A 11 12.12 -18.37 5.67
CA ILE A 11 11.02 -17.67 5.00
C ILE A 11 10.86 -16.29 5.63
N ALA A 12 11.00 -15.24 4.83
CA ALA A 12 10.69 -13.87 5.20
C ALA A 12 9.26 -13.52 4.78
N ARG A 13 8.48 -12.92 5.67
CA ARG A 13 7.13 -12.42 5.40
C ARG A 13 7.03 -10.95 5.83
N PRO A 14 7.31 -10.00 4.93
CA PRO A 14 7.08 -8.60 5.24
C PRO A 14 5.57 -8.31 5.33
N SER A 15 5.23 -7.27 6.08
CA SER A 15 3.90 -6.67 6.02
C SER A 15 3.74 -5.80 4.76
N ILE A 16 2.72 -4.95 4.72
CA ILE A 16 2.46 -4.08 3.56
C ILE A 16 3.67 -3.16 3.37
N VAL A 17 4.34 -3.29 2.22
CA VAL A 17 5.55 -2.51 1.95
C VAL A 17 5.15 -1.09 1.52
N SER A 18 5.72 -0.10 2.19
CA SER A 18 5.60 1.32 1.85
C SER A 18 6.86 1.83 1.12
N PRO A 19 6.82 3.03 0.53
CA PRO A 19 8.01 3.72 0.05
C PRO A 19 9.12 3.78 1.12
N SER A 20 10.35 3.97 0.68
CA SER A 20 11.52 4.00 1.55
C SER A 20 11.44 5.09 2.62
N ALA A 21 11.96 4.79 3.80
CA ALA A 21 12.07 5.79 4.85
C ALA A 21 13.31 6.67 4.64
N TYR A 22 14.44 6.08 4.24
CA TYR A 22 15.73 6.76 4.14
C TYR A 22 16.47 6.46 2.84
N GLU A 23 16.61 5.19 2.46
CA GLU A 23 17.46 4.75 1.34
C GLU A 23 16.64 4.17 0.18
N PRO A 24 17.00 4.42 -1.10
CA PRO A 24 18.12 5.23 -1.58
C PRO A 24 17.89 6.74 -1.43
N VAL A 25 16.63 7.18 -1.42
CA VAL A 25 16.19 8.52 -1.01
C VAL A 25 14.84 8.39 -0.28
N PRO A 26 14.48 9.28 0.64
CA PRO A 26 13.19 9.22 1.34
C PRO A 26 12.01 9.28 0.36
N GLY A 27 11.02 8.41 0.55
CA GLY A 27 9.82 8.34 -0.29
C GLY A 27 10.03 7.69 -1.66
N TRP A 28 11.20 7.09 -1.91
CA TRP A 28 11.46 6.35 -3.14
C TRP A 28 10.56 5.11 -3.25
N VAL A 29 10.07 4.89 -4.46
CA VAL A 29 9.26 3.72 -4.82
C VAL A 29 9.55 3.33 -6.26
N ASP A 30 9.60 2.03 -6.53
CA ASP A 30 9.87 1.48 -7.87
C ASP A 30 8.61 1.40 -8.75
N ASN A 31 7.44 1.30 -8.12
CA ASN A 31 6.17 1.10 -8.81
C ASN A 31 4.98 1.71 -8.03
N LEU A 32 3.81 1.71 -8.66
CA LEU A 32 2.55 2.15 -8.04
C LEU A 32 1.77 0.98 -7.41
N ASN A 33 2.45 -0.07 -6.94
CA ASN A 33 1.74 -1.21 -6.39
C ASN A 33 1.22 -0.93 -4.98
N GLY A 34 0.04 -1.49 -4.70
CA GLY A 34 -0.58 -1.49 -3.37
C GLY A 34 -0.78 -0.07 -2.80
N PRO A 35 -0.12 0.29 -1.68
CA PRO A 35 -0.35 1.57 -1.00
C PRO A 35 -0.02 2.79 -1.86
N THR A 36 1.03 2.71 -2.67
CA THR A 36 1.49 3.84 -3.48
C THR A 36 0.47 4.18 -4.56
N GLY A 37 -0.03 3.18 -5.29
CA GLY A 37 -1.07 3.38 -6.29
C GLY A 37 -2.38 3.87 -5.67
N LEU A 38 -2.70 3.38 -4.47
CA LEU A 38 -3.85 3.87 -3.73
C LEU A 38 -3.71 5.35 -3.37
N LEU A 39 -2.55 5.78 -2.85
CA LEU A 39 -2.27 7.16 -2.49
C LEU A 39 -2.29 8.09 -3.72
N VAL A 40 -1.70 7.67 -4.83
CA VAL A 40 -1.74 8.43 -6.10
C VAL A 40 -3.17 8.51 -6.65
N GLY A 41 -3.91 7.40 -6.61
CA GLY A 41 -5.30 7.36 -7.05
C GLY A 41 -6.20 8.27 -6.20
N ALA A 42 -6.02 8.27 -4.88
CA ALA A 42 -6.73 9.17 -3.98
C ALA A 42 -6.31 10.64 -4.20
N GLY A 43 -5.01 10.91 -4.33
CA GLY A 43 -4.47 12.25 -4.54
C GLY A 43 -4.85 12.87 -5.89
N LYS A 44 -5.06 12.06 -6.94
CA LYS A 44 -5.61 12.52 -8.22
C LYS A 44 -7.15 12.61 -8.25
N GLY A 45 -7.80 12.27 -7.14
CA GLY A 45 -9.26 12.22 -7.04
C GLY A 45 -9.91 11.08 -7.83
N VAL A 46 -9.13 10.14 -8.36
CA VAL A 46 -9.64 8.93 -9.03
C VAL A 46 -10.32 8.02 -8.00
N ILE A 47 -9.73 7.89 -6.81
CA ILE A 47 -10.29 7.08 -5.72
C ILE A 47 -11.08 7.99 -4.78
N ARG A 48 -12.41 7.94 -4.89
CA ARG A 48 -13.35 8.80 -4.16
C ARG A 48 -14.00 8.13 -2.95
N SER A 49 -13.92 6.80 -2.84
CA SER A 49 -14.46 6.09 -1.68
C SER A 49 -13.58 4.92 -1.27
N MET A 50 -13.40 4.77 0.04
CA MET A 50 -12.67 3.66 0.63
C MET A 50 -13.45 3.06 1.80
N LEU A 51 -13.50 1.72 1.84
CA LEU A 51 -14.11 0.96 2.93
C LEU A 51 -13.05 0.63 3.98
N ILE A 52 -12.82 1.54 4.92
CA ILE A 52 -11.81 1.39 5.98
C ILE A 52 -12.42 1.80 7.33
N ASP A 53 -12.15 1.00 8.36
CA ASP A 53 -12.34 1.43 9.74
C ASP A 53 -11.11 2.21 10.20
N THR A 54 -11.29 3.51 10.41
CA THR A 54 -10.22 4.46 10.74
C THR A 54 -9.55 4.18 12.07
N ARG A 55 -10.18 3.39 12.94
CA ARG A 55 -9.68 3.02 14.28
C ARG A 55 -8.64 1.91 14.23
N PHE A 56 -8.55 1.17 13.13
CA PHE A 56 -7.55 0.12 13.00
C PHE A 56 -6.16 0.71 12.73
N LYS A 57 -5.16 0.05 13.29
CA LYS A 57 -3.75 0.40 13.11
C LYS A 57 -3.27 -0.04 11.73
N SER A 58 -2.56 0.85 11.05
CA SER A 58 -1.88 0.56 9.80
C SER A 58 -0.64 -0.29 10.07
N GLU A 59 -0.54 -1.41 9.35
CA GLU A 59 0.62 -2.30 9.40
C GLU A 59 1.39 -2.12 8.10
N VAL A 60 2.34 -1.19 8.12
CA VAL A 60 3.19 -0.88 6.96
C VAL A 60 4.67 -0.92 7.35
N ILE A 61 5.52 -1.38 6.44
CA ILE A 61 6.96 -1.40 6.62
C ILE A 61 7.65 -0.74 5.43
N PRO A 62 8.56 0.22 5.65
CA PRO A 62 9.37 0.79 4.58
C PRO A 62 10.19 -0.26 3.83
N VAL A 63 10.31 -0.09 2.51
CA VAL A 63 11.04 -1.05 1.65
C VAL A 63 12.49 -1.24 2.07
N ASP A 64 13.18 -0.16 2.46
CA ASP A 64 14.55 -0.20 2.96
C ASP A 64 14.68 -1.03 4.23
N TYR A 65 13.72 -0.92 5.15
CA TYR A 65 13.70 -1.75 6.36
C TYR A 65 13.42 -3.23 6.05
N ALA A 66 12.50 -3.51 5.12
CA ALA A 66 12.20 -4.87 4.70
C ALA A 66 13.42 -5.55 4.05
N ILE A 67 14.14 -4.82 3.17
CA ILE A 67 15.34 -5.32 2.51
C ILE A 67 16.50 -5.49 3.49
N ASN A 68 16.73 -4.54 4.40
CA ASN A 68 17.73 -4.68 5.46
C ASN A 68 17.46 -5.90 6.34
N GLY A 69 16.19 -6.13 6.71
CA GLY A 69 15.77 -7.35 7.38
C GLY A 69 16.08 -8.60 6.55
N LEU A 70 15.77 -8.59 5.25
CA LEU A 70 16.02 -9.71 4.35
C LEU A 70 17.51 -10.08 4.25
N ILE A 71 18.41 -9.10 4.35
CA ILE A 71 19.86 -9.30 4.34
C ILE A 71 20.36 -9.83 5.70
N VAL A 72 19.85 -9.28 6.81
CA VAL A 72 20.31 -9.64 8.16
C VAL A 72 19.81 -11.03 8.59
N MET A 73 18.61 -11.44 8.18
CA MET A 73 18.02 -12.70 8.63
C MET A 73 18.85 -13.95 8.27
N PRO A 74 19.35 -14.14 7.03
CA PRO A 74 20.25 -15.25 6.71
C PRO A 74 21.56 -15.22 7.49
N TYR A 75 22.11 -14.02 7.72
CA TYR A 75 23.35 -13.85 8.50
C TYR A 75 23.15 -14.33 9.94
N GLU A 76 22.08 -13.89 10.60
CA GLU A 76 21.74 -14.32 11.95
C GLU A 76 21.34 -15.79 12.02
N PHE A 77 20.64 -16.32 11.01
CA PHE A 77 20.31 -17.74 10.93
C PHE A 77 21.56 -18.62 10.89
N ASN A 78 22.58 -18.25 10.11
CA ASN A 78 23.83 -19.01 10.02
C ASN A 78 24.72 -18.91 11.26
N ARG A 79 24.50 -17.91 12.13
CA ARG A 79 25.24 -17.75 13.39
C ARG A 79 24.68 -18.57 14.55
N GLN A 80 23.48 -19.12 14.41
CA GLN A 80 22.86 -19.91 15.46
C GLN A 80 23.64 -21.22 15.68
N PRO A 81 23.95 -21.58 16.95
CA PRO A 81 24.74 -22.77 17.25
C PRO A 81 24.01 -24.07 16.90
N THR A 82 22.67 -24.04 16.87
CA THR A 82 21.82 -25.17 16.54
C THR A 82 20.76 -24.76 15.54
N ARG A 83 20.59 -25.59 14.51
CA ARG A 83 19.60 -25.37 13.46
C ARG A 83 18.21 -25.77 13.95
N PRO A 84 17.17 -24.93 13.78
CA PRO A 84 15.82 -25.31 14.17
C PRO A 84 15.31 -26.48 13.33
N ALA A 85 14.53 -27.38 13.94
CA ALA A 85 14.01 -28.61 13.32
C ALA A 85 13.03 -28.36 12.16
N SER A 86 12.50 -27.14 12.04
CA SER A 86 11.61 -26.74 10.95
C SER A 86 12.07 -25.42 10.34
N VAL A 87 11.65 -25.15 9.11
CA VAL A 87 11.95 -23.90 8.39
C VAL A 87 11.45 -22.71 9.21
N PRO A 88 12.33 -21.82 9.71
CA PRO A 88 11.90 -20.67 10.46
C PRO A 88 11.20 -19.66 9.55
N ILE A 89 10.15 -19.05 10.09
CA ILE A 89 9.37 -18.01 9.43
C ILE A 89 9.55 -16.72 10.22
N TYR A 90 10.12 -15.72 9.56
CA TYR A 90 10.34 -14.40 10.13
C TYR A 90 9.33 -13.41 9.56
N ASN A 91 8.49 -12.84 10.42
CA ASN A 91 7.55 -11.80 10.03
C ASN A 91 8.24 -10.43 10.21
N ILE A 92 8.37 -9.66 9.12
CA ILE A 92 8.96 -8.33 9.17
C ILE A 92 7.80 -7.33 9.28
N THR A 93 7.52 -6.91 10.51
CA THR A 93 6.38 -6.04 10.85
C THR A 93 6.84 -4.80 11.60
N ALA A 94 6.03 -3.75 11.58
CA ALA A 94 6.29 -2.57 12.40
C ALA A 94 6.09 -2.91 13.89
N ALA A 95 6.90 -2.28 14.75
CA ALA A 95 6.69 -2.36 16.19
C ALA A 95 5.36 -1.70 16.58
N GLU A 96 4.64 -2.27 17.55
CA GLU A 96 3.28 -1.86 17.90
C GLU A 96 3.14 -0.37 18.27
N HIS A 97 4.18 0.21 18.88
CA HIS A 97 4.23 1.63 19.25
C HIS A 97 4.50 2.57 18.06
N ARG A 98 4.95 2.05 16.91
CA ARG A 98 5.18 2.83 15.67
C ARG A 98 3.99 2.78 14.72
N LYS A 99 3.00 1.92 15.00
CA LYS A 99 1.81 1.81 14.16
C LYS A 99 0.89 2.99 14.40
N MET A 100 0.34 3.52 13.32
CA MET A 100 -0.55 4.69 13.32
C MET A 100 -1.98 4.25 13.02
N GLN A 101 -3.00 4.96 13.51
CA GLN A 101 -4.37 4.66 13.09
C GLN A 101 -4.59 5.10 11.63
N TRP A 102 -5.39 4.35 10.88
CA TRP A 102 -5.71 4.73 9.50
C TRP A 102 -6.33 6.12 9.41
N GLY A 103 -7.14 6.53 10.39
CA GLY A 103 -7.69 7.89 10.44
C GLY A 103 -6.60 8.97 10.46
N GLU A 104 -5.59 8.82 11.32
CA GLU A 104 -4.47 9.76 11.43
C GLU A 104 -3.62 9.78 10.17
N ALA A 105 -3.33 8.61 9.60
CA ALA A 105 -2.55 8.49 8.38
C ALA A 105 -3.23 9.16 7.19
N ILE A 106 -4.55 9.02 7.07
CA ILE A 106 -5.34 9.63 6.01
C ILE A 106 -5.41 11.14 6.19
N GLU A 107 -5.70 11.64 7.38
CA GLU A 107 -5.77 13.08 7.63
C GLU A 107 -4.43 13.76 7.37
N MET A 108 -3.33 13.11 7.75
CA MET A 108 -1.98 13.53 7.38
C MET A 108 -1.79 13.57 5.86
N GLY A 109 -2.20 12.51 5.15
CA GLY A 109 -2.15 12.44 3.70
C GLY A 109 -2.97 13.52 2.99
N LYS A 110 -4.18 13.82 3.48
CA LYS A 110 -5.03 14.92 2.98
C LYS A 110 -4.36 16.27 3.18
N LYS A 111 -3.82 16.54 4.37
CA LYS A 111 -3.11 17.79 4.67
C LYS A 111 -1.93 18.00 3.71
N ILE A 112 -1.10 16.97 3.52
CA ILE A 112 0.03 17.02 2.58
C ILE A 112 -0.47 17.21 1.15
N GLY A 113 -1.52 16.51 0.74
CA GLY A 113 -2.10 16.64 -0.60
C GLY A 113 -2.70 18.02 -0.90
N TYR A 114 -3.18 18.74 0.12
CA TYR A 114 -3.63 20.13 -0.03
C TYR A 114 -2.47 21.13 -0.08
N GLU A 115 -1.38 20.86 0.63
CA GLU A 115 -0.16 21.68 0.60
C GLU A 115 0.62 21.49 -0.71
N TYR A 116 0.68 20.25 -1.21
CA TYR A 116 1.38 19.85 -2.43
C TYR A 116 0.41 19.16 -3.41
N PRO A 117 -0.43 19.92 -4.13
CA PRO A 117 -1.44 19.36 -5.01
C PRO A 117 -0.80 18.64 -6.21
N MET A 118 -1.39 17.52 -6.61
CA MET A 118 -0.95 16.78 -7.80
C MET A 118 -1.41 17.50 -9.08
N GLU A 119 -0.59 17.41 -10.13
CA GLU A 119 -1.00 17.84 -11.47
C GLU A 119 -2.00 16.84 -12.07
N LEU A 120 -2.89 17.33 -12.96
CA LEU A 120 -3.86 16.51 -13.71
C LEU A 120 -4.70 15.62 -12.78
N CYS A 121 -5.49 16.26 -11.91
CA CYS A 121 -6.49 15.59 -11.08
C CYS A 121 -7.80 15.43 -11.85
N LEU A 122 -8.41 14.24 -11.78
CA LEU A 122 -9.75 14.01 -12.34
C LEU A 122 -10.82 14.71 -11.50
N TRP A 123 -10.64 14.67 -10.18
CA TRP A 123 -11.50 15.32 -9.19
C TRP A 123 -10.65 15.97 -8.12
N TYR A 124 -11.25 16.90 -7.37
CA TYR A 124 -10.64 17.43 -6.16
C TYR A 124 -10.31 16.28 -5.20
N PRO A 125 -9.10 16.26 -4.57
CA PRO A 125 -8.65 15.18 -3.70
C PRO A 125 -9.38 15.21 -2.36
N ASP A 126 -10.64 14.77 -2.38
CA ASP A 126 -11.49 14.66 -1.20
C ASP A 126 -12.30 13.37 -1.23
N GLY A 127 -11.68 12.29 -0.77
CA GLY A 127 -12.30 10.97 -0.70
C GLY A 127 -13.11 10.77 0.58
N CYS A 128 -14.21 10.03 0.46
CA CYS A 128 -15.02 9.60 1.59
C CYS A 128 -14.54 8.24 2.12
N ILE A 129 -14.19 8.20 3.40
CA ILE A 129 -13.91 6.94 4.11
C ILE A 129 -15.14 6.55 4.89
N THR A 130 -15.57 5.31 4.74
CA THR A 130 -16.76 4.80 5.38
C THR A 130 -16.56 3.37 5.83
N THR A 131 -17.28 2.97 6.86
CA THR A 131 -17.41 1.56 7.28
C THR A 131 -18.68 0.92 6.70
N ASN A 132 -19.58 1.72 6.12
CA ASN A 132 -20.83 1.24 5.56
C ASN A 132 -20.65 0.80 4.09
N ARG A 133 -20.84 -0.50 3.85
CA ARG A 133 -20.68 -1.11 2.52
C ARG A 133 -21.67 -0.55 1.49
N LEU A 134 -22.92 -0.28 1.86
CA LEU A 134 -23.92 0.25 0.94
C LEU A 134 -23.53 1.67 0.49
N HIS A 135 -23.15 2.51 1.44
CA HIS A 135 -22.69 3.87 1.14
C HIS A 135 -21.44 3.86 0.25
N HIS A 136 -20.49 2.97 0.53
CA HIS A 136 -19.32 2.77 -0.32
C HIS A 136 -19.71 2.35 -1.74
N GLN A 137 -20.61 1.37 -1.91
CA GLN A 137 -21.05 0.89 -3.21
C GLN A 137 -21.77 1.97 -4.04
N ILE A 138 -22.65 2.75 -3.41
CA ILE A 138 -23.32 3.88 -4.07
C ILE A 138 -22.27 4.88 -4.58
N ASN A 139 -21.29 5.24 -3.75
CA ASN A 139 -20.23 6.16 -4.15
C ASN A 139 -19.35 5.60 -5.27
N VAL A 140 -19.04 4.31 -5.25
CA VAL A 140 -18.29 3.65 -6.34
C VAL A 140 -19.07 3.71 -7.65
N ILE A 141 -20.36 3.40 -7.63
CA ILE A 141 -21.19 3.44 -8.84
C ILE A 141 -21.25 4.87 -9.40
N LEU A 142 -21.48 5.87 -8.54
CA LEU A 142 -21.68 7.26 -8.96
C LEU A 142 -20.39 7.98 -9.36
N PHE A 143 -19.28 7.75 -8.65
CA PHE A 143 -18.05 8.52 -8.82
C PHE A 143 -16.92 7.74 -9.51
N HIS A 144 -17.05 6.42 -9.67
CA HIS A 144 -16.08 5.62 -10.42
C HIS A 144 -16.67 5.10 -11.72
N TRP A 145 -17.78 4.38 -11.66
CA TRP A 145 -18.31 3.67 -12.84
C TRP A 145 -19.05 4.60 -13.80
N LEU A 146 -19.98 5.40 -13.28
CA LEU A 146 -20.77 6.32 -14.12
C LEU A 146 -19.87 7.28 -14.92
N PRO A 147 -18.83 7.93 -14.33
CA PRO A 147 -17.95 8.80 -15.09
C PRO A 147 -17.06 8.01 -16.07
N ALA A 148 -16.59 6.82 -15.71
CA ALA A 148 -15.79 5.98 -16.60
C ALA A 148 -16.56 5.59 -17.86
N TYR A 149 -17.78 5.06 -17.71
CA TYR A 149 -18.63 4.72 -18.85
C TYR A 149 -19.02 5.94 -19.69
N PHE A 150 -19.22 7.09 -19.06
CA PHE A 150 -19.50 8.34 -19.78
C PHE A 150 -18.31 8.78 -20.63
N ILE A 151 -17.09 8.75 -20.08
CA ILE A 151 -15.86 9.08 -20.82
C ILE A 151 -15.63 8.08 -21.96
N ASP A 152 -15.79 6.78 -21.71
CA ASP A 152 -15.65 5.75 -22.74
C ASP A 152 -16.66 5.91 -23.87
N PHE A 153 -17.88 6.31 -23.54
CA PHE A 153 -18.90 6.61 -24.54
C PHE A 153 -18.50 7.80 -25.43
N ILE A 154 -17.95 8.87 -24.85
CA ILE A 154 -17.42 10.00 -25.61
C ILE A 154 -16.24 9.55 -26.50
N LEU A 155 -15.28 8.80 -25.95
CA LEU A 155 -14.13 8.30 -26.71
C LEU A 155 -14.56 7.40 -27.87
N PHE A 156 -15.58 6.56 -27.66
CA PHE A 156 -16.18 5.75 -28.70
C PHE A 156 -16.78 6.62 -29.83
N LEU A 157 -17.52 7.67 -29.49
CA LEU A 157 -18.08 8.61 -30.48
C LEU A 157 -16.98 9.36 -31.26
N LEU A 158 -15.85 9.65 -30.61
CA LEU A 158 -14.69 10.32 -31.21
C LEU A 158 -13.77 9.37 -31.98
N GLY A 159 -14.10 8.07 -32.07
CA GLY A 159 -13.25 7.06 -32.71
C GLY A 159 -11.91 6.82 -32.01
N GLN A 160 -11.77 7.29 -30.75
CA GLN A 160 -10.58 7.11 -29.93
C GLN A 160 -10.60 5.75 -29.22
N LYS A 161 -9.43 5.30 -28.78
CA LYS A 161 -9.32 4.07 -27.98
C LYS A 161 -9.98 4.30 -26.61
N ARG A 162 -10.86 3.38 -26.22
CA ARG A 162 -11.52 3.34 -24.89
C ARG A 162 -10.49 2.99 -23.80
N LEU A 163 -10.73 3.48 -22.59
CA LEU A 163 -9.84 3.33 -21.43
C LEU A 163 -9.87 1.90 -20.86
#